data_AF-A0A1H1AF57-F1
#
_entry.id   AF-A0A1H1AF57-F1
#
_cell.length_a   1.000
_cell.length_b   1.000
_cell.length_c   1.000
_cell.angle_alpha   90.00
_cell.angle_beta   90.00
_cell.angle_gamma   90.00
#
_symmetry.space_group_name_H-M   'P 1'
#
loop_
_entity.id
_entity.type
_entity.pdbx_description
1 polymer ?
#
loop_
_entity_poly.entity_id
_entity_poly.type
_entity_poly.pdbx_seq_one_letter_code
_entity_poly.pdbx_strand_id
1 'polypeptide(L)'
;MTKIGMRACLVAVLLMALPAAARDKVPRTLARAELPHGFAIGSGSPVLALQVEVADGKVASWSPAGEGTGNLRGTRSGDAAQTTLMVSSALQEAIKFDLYVSTDGERFEYASTCGVTPGVSSFEMWERPIAAFAMGNPRVLPKGRMDCD
;
A
#
# COMPACT_ATOMS: atom_id res chain seq x y z
N MET A 1 0.53 49.31 59.99
CA MET A 1 -0.79 48.64 59.97
C MET A 1 -1.17 48.38 58.52
N THR A 2 -1.41 47.10 58.16
CA THR A 2 -2.34 46.58 57.11
C THR A 2 -2.32 47.19 55.69
N LYS A 3 -2.29 46.47 54.57
CA LYS A 3 -2.79 45.12 54.26
C LYS A 3 -2.18 44.64 52.92
N ILE A 4 -1.91 43.34 52.87
CA ILE A 4 -1.50 42.52 51.72
C ILE A 4 -2.65 42.46 50.69
N GLY A 5 -2.35 42.78 49.42
CA GLY A 5 -3.26 42.67 48.28
C GLY A 5 -2.79 41.59 47.31
N MET A 6 -3.18 40.36 47.62
CA MET A 6 -3.04 39.16 46.80
C MET A 6 -3.82 39.28 45.49
N ARG A 7 -3.19 38.97 44.34
CA ARG A 7 -3.85 38.43 43.14
C ARG A 7 -2.80 37.77 42.23
N ALA A 8 -2.65 36.47 42.43
CA ALA A 8 -1.94 35.56 41.55
C ALA A 8 -2.78 35.33 40.27
N CYS A 9 -2.21 35.65 39.11
CA CYS A 9 -2.70 35.13 37.83
C CYS A 9 -1.80 33.97 37.42
N LEU A 10 -2.23 32.75 37.75
CA LEU A 10 -1.76 31.51 37.15
C LEU A 10 -2.08 31.52 35.66
N VAL A 11 -1.07 31.75 34.82
CA VAL A 11 -1.15 31.45 33.39
C VAL A 11 -0.66 30.02 33.21
N ALA A 12 -1.59 29.08 33.28
CA ALA A 12 -1.38 27.70 32.86
C ALA A 12 -1.36 27.67 31.33
N VAL A 13 -0.17 27.69 30.72
CA VAL A 13 -0.03 27.36 29.30
C VAL A 13 -0.15 25.85 29.18
N LEU A 14 -1.32 25.40 28.75
CA LEU A 14 -1.52 24.08 28.18
C LEU A 14 -0.53 23.91 27.02
N LEU A 15 0.53 23.13 27.25
CA LEU A 15 1.23 22.43 26.17
C LEU A 15 0.24 21.42 25.59
N MET A 16 -0.49 21.89 24.57
CA MET A 16 -1.40 21.08 23.79
C MET A 16 -0.65 19.87 23.27
N ALA A 17 -1.26 18.71 23.53
CA ALA A 17 -0.89 17.44 22.96
C ALA A 17 -0.71 17.60 21.44
N LEU A 18 0.52 17.40 20.97
CA LEU A 18 0.76 17.04 19.59
C LEU A 18 -0.10 15.80 19.31
N PRO A 19 -0.99 15.81 18.30
CA PRO A 19 -1.66 14.60 17.92
C PRO A 19 -0.57 13.61 17.50
N ALA A 20 -0.52 12.48 18.20
CA ALA A 20 0.27 11.34 17.80
C ALA A 20 0.02 11.11 16.30
N ALA A 21 1.12 11.04 15.52
CA ALA A 21 1.11 10.84 14.09
C ALA A 21 -0.03 9.89 13.69
N ALA A 22 -1.08 10.44 13.09
CA ALA A 22 -2.09 9.63 12.44
C ALA A 22 -1.32 8.83 11.39
N ARG A 23 -1.16 7.53 11.62
CA ARG A 23 -0.79 6.62 10.53
C ARG A 23 -1.86 6.84 9.48
N ASP A 24 -1.51 7.52 8.39
CA ASP A 24 -2.40 7.76 7.27
C ASP A 24 -3.08 6.44 6.93
N LYS A 25 -4.37 6.35 7.26
CA LYS A 25 -5.14 5.17 6.90
C LYS A 25 -5.26 5.22 5.40
N VAL A 26 -4.75 4.18 4.74
CA VAL A 26 -4.91 3.99 3.30
C VAL A 26 -6.40 4.16 2.97
N PRO A 27 -6.79 5.09 2.08
CA PRO A 27 -8.19 5.29 1.74
C PRO A 27 -8.78 3.97 1.22
N ARG A 28 -9.92 3.58 1.79
CA ARG A 28 -10.53 2.28 1.50
C ARG A 28 -11.06 2.17 0.07
N THR A 29 -11.39 3.30 -0.55
CA THR A 29 -11.84 3.37 -1.94
C THR A 29 -11.34 4.66 -2.56
N LEU A 30 -10.88 4.57 -3.80
CA LEU A 30 -10.39 5.67 -4.62
C LEU A 30 -11.07 5.64 -5.99
N ALA A 31 -11.35 6.81 -6.57
CA ALA A 31 -11.58 6.91 -8.00
C ALA A 31 -10.26 6.70 -8.75
N ARG A 32 -10.32 6.28 -10.01
CA ARG A 32 -9.13 6.05 -10.84
C ARG A 32 -8.17 7.23 -10.89
N ALA A 33 -8.71 8.45 -10.97
CA ALA A 33 -7.91 9.68 -11.01
C ALA A 33 -7.25 10.04 -9.66
N GLU A 34 -7.69 9.41 -8.57
CA GLU A 34 -7.17 9.61 -7.22
C GLU A 34 -6.09 8.57 -6.85
N LEU A 35 -5.88 7.56 -7.70
CA LEU A 35 -4.79 6.60 -7.50
C LEU A 35 -3.45 7.35 -7.49
N PRO A 36 -2.57 7.09 -6.51
CA PRO A 36 -1.30 7.77 -6.43
C PRO A 36 -0.45 7.55 -7.68
N HIS A 37 0.33 8.58 -8.04
CA HIS A 37 1.31 8.45 -9.11
C HIS A 37 2.27 7.28 -8.84
N GLY A 38 2.66 6.57 -9.91
CA GLY A 38 3.57 5.44 -9.84
C GLY A 38 2.89 4.09 -9.58
N PHE A 39 1.57 4.03 -9.41
CA PHE A 39 0.83 2.77 -9.40
C PHE A 39 0.80 2.16 -10.81
N ALA A 40 1.10 0.86 -10.90
CA ALA A 40 0.80 0.08 -12.09
C ALA A 40 -0.69 -0.25 -12.09
N ILE A 41 -1.40 0.05 -13.18
CA ILE A 41 -2.84 -0.17 -13.29
C ILE A 41 -3.12 -1.04 -14.52
N GLY A 42 -3.87 -2.12 -14.36
CA GLY A 42 -4.17 -3.03 -15.47
C GLY A 42 -4.98 -4.26 -15.06
N SER A 43 -5.32 -5.09 -16.04
CA SER A 43 -6.14 -6.31 -15.84
C SER A 43 -5.38 -7.48 -15.21
N GLY A 44 -4.05 -7.41 -15.13
CA GLY A 44 -3.18 -8.55 -14.80
C GLY A 44 -3.06 -9.58 -15.94
N SER A 45 -3.60 -9.29 -17.13
CA SER A 45 -3.39 -10.01 -18.38
C SER A 45 -3.45 -9.01 -19.56
N PRO A 46 -2.31 -8.52 -20.09
CA PRO A 46 -0.93 -8.93 -19.78
C PRO A 46 -0.49 -8.55 -18.35
N VAL A 47 0.66 -9.10 -17.92
CA VAL A 47 1.18 -8.99 -16.54
C VAL A 47 1.16 -7.55 -16.02
N LEU A 48 0.71 -7.38 -14.77
CA LEU A 48 0.83 -6.12 -14.03
C LEU A 48 2.24 -6.07 -13.41
N ALA A 49 3.02 -5.03 -13.67
CA ALA A 49 4.41 -5.00 -13.20
C ALA A 49 4.84 -3.64 -12.65
N LEU A 50 5.65 -3.70 -11.59
CA LEU A 50 6.43 -2.59 -11.07
C LEU A 50 7.92 -2.91 -11.19
N GLN A 51 8.72 -1.91 -11.55
CA GLN A 51 10.15 -1.91 -11.29
C GLN A 51 10.37 -1.22 -9.94
N VAL A 52 10.99 -1.93 -9.01
CA VAL A 52 11.28 -1.45 -7.66
C VAL A 52 12.78 -1.45 -7.44
N GLU A 53 13.32 -0.32 -7.01
CA GLU A 53 14.71 -0.20 -6.60
C GLU A 53 14.80 -0.18 -5.08
N VAL A 54 15.64 -1.06 -4.53
CA VAL A 54 15.92 -1.14 -3.10
C VAL A 54 17.35 -0.71 -2.85
N ALA A 55 17.53 0.25 -1.95
CA ALA A 55 18.84 0.70 -1.48
C ALA A 55 18.80 0.84 0.04
N ASP A 56 19.89 0.44 0.71
CA ASP A 56 20.02 0.52 2.17
C ASP A 56 18.86 -0.13 2.95
N GLY A 57 18.33 -1.23 2.42
CA GLY A 57 17.22 -1.97 3.02
C GLY A 57 15.86 -1.24 2.97
N LYS A 58 15.71 -0.25 2.09
CA LYS A 58 14.46 0.50 1.86
C LYS A 58 14.18 0.63 0.38
N VAL A 59 12.91 0.79 0.03
CA VAL A 59 12.54 1.16 -1.34
C VAL A 59 13.04 2.58 -1.60
N ALA A 60 13.94 2.72 -2.58
CA ALA A 60 14.50 3.99 -3.02
C ALA A 60 13.66 4.64 -4.11
N SER A 61 13.12 3.83 -5.03
CA SER A 61 12.18 4.28 -6.05
C SER A 61 11.34 3.12 -6.59
N TRP A 62 10.22 3.44 -7.22
CA TRP A 62 9.44 2.48 -8.00
C TRP A 62 8.73 3.17 -9.17
N SER A 63 8.40 2.39 -10.20
CA SER A 63 7.60 2.87 -11.32
C SER A 63 6.85 1.72 -12.01
N PRO A 64 5.75 1.99 -12.72
CA PRO A 64 5.11 1.03 -13.60
C PRO A 64 6.11 0.50 -14.63
N ALA A 65 6.11 -0.81 -14.84
CA ALA A 65 6.99 -1.47 -15.78
C ALA A 65 6.19 -2.27 -16.82
N GLY A 66 6.79 -2.47 -17.99
CA GLY A 66 6.24 -3.33 -19.03
C GLY A 66 6.46 -4.82 -18.75
N GLU A 67 5.80 -5.67 -19.52
CA GLU A 67 5.97 -7.11 -19.44
C GLU A 67 7.44 -7.53 -19.57
N GLY A 68 7.92 -8.36 -18.65
CA GLY A 68 9.30 -8.84 -18.59
C GLY A 68 10.31 -7.91 -17.91
N THR A 69 9.98 -6.63 -17.70
CA THR A 69 10.94 -5.64 -17.15
C THR A 69 10.80 -5.34 -15.67
N GLY A 70 9.61 -5.52 -15.08
CA GLY A 70 9.42 -5.30 -13.64
C GLY A 70 9.93 -6.45 -12.78
N ASN A 71 10.20 -6.20 -11.50
CA ASN A 71 10.65 -7.19 -10.52
C ASN A 71 9.62 -7.49 -9.42
N LEU A 72 8.49 -6.77 -9.39
CA LEU A 72 7.27 -7.13 -8.65
C LEU A 72 6.12 -7.28 -9.66
N ARG A 73 5.51 -8.47 -9.74
CA ARG A 73 4.65 -8.87 -10.86
C ARG A 73 3.36 -9.53 -10.37
N GLY A 74 2.22 -9.04 -10.87
CA GLY A 74 0.90 -9.61 -10.67
C GLY A 74 0.35 -10.25 -11.96
N THR A 75 0.01 -11.53 -11.90
CA THR A 75 -0.62 -12.28 -12.99
C THR A 75 -2.02 -12.69 -12.59
N ARG A 76 -3.00 -12.34 -13.41
CA ARG A 76 -4.38 -12.74 -13.21
C ARG A 76 -4.62 -14.17 -13.71
N SER A 77 -5.42 -14.91 -12.97
CA SER A 77 -6.13 -16.10 -13.45
C SER A 77 -7.59 -16.07 -12.99
N GLY A 78 -8.39 -17.04 -13.45
CA GLY A 78 -9.80 -17.16 -13.11
C GLY A 78 -10.74 -16.97 -14.30
N ASP A 79 -12.02 -16.89 -14.02
CA ASP A 79 -13.11 -16.85 -14.98
C ASP A 79 -14.15 -15.76 -14.61
N ALA A 80 -15.38 -15.89 -15.13
CA ALA A 80 -16.47 -14.96 -14.85
C ALA A 80 -17.01 -15.03 -13.43
N ALA A 81 -16.77 -16.13 -12.70
CA ALA A 81 -17.25 -16.34 -11.33
C ALA A 81 -16.17 -16.04 -10.29
N GLN A 82 -14.90 -16.28 -10.61
CA GLN A 82 -13.80 -16.06 -9.67
C GLN A 82 -12.61 -15.39 -10.35
N THR A 83 -11.94 -14.48 -9.63
CA THR A 83 -10.68 -13.91 -10.06
C THR A 83 -9.61 -14.18 -9.01
N THR A 84 -8.43 -14.57 -9.48
CA THR A 84 -7.22 -14.74 -8.65
C THR A 84 -6.12 -13.83 -9.19
N LEU A 85 -5.39 -13.17 -8.29
CA LEU A 85 -4.15 -12.47 -8.61
C LEU A 85 -3.00 -13.18 -7.90
N MET A 86 -2.07 -13.76 -8.67
CA MET A 86 -0.81 -14.24 -8.15
C MET A 86 0.21 -13.11 -8.23
N VAL A 87 0.82 -12.73 -7.11
CA VAL A 87 1.89 -11.74 -7.07
C VAL A 87 3.21 -12.38 -6.69
N SER A 88 4.25 -12.11 -7.45
CA SER A 88 5.61 -12.62 -7.25
C SER A 88 6.63 -11.48 -7.24
N SER A 89 7.73 -11.69 -6.51
CA SER A 89 8.83 -10.74 -6.41
C SER A 89 10.17 -11.42 -6.72
N ALA A 90 10.99 -10.76 -7.53
CA ALA A 90 12.38 -11.11 -7.81
C ALA A 90 13.38 -10.29 -6.96
N LEU A 91 12.89 -9.49 -6.02
CA LEU A 91 13.72 -8.72 -5.09
C LEU A 91 14.36 -9.64 -4.05
N GLN A 92 15.48 -9.18 -3.47
CA GLN A 92 16.19 -9.92 -2.41
C GLN A 92 15.53 -9.75 -1.04
N GLU A 93 14.70 -8.73 -0.90
CA GLU A 93 13.96 -8.39 0.31
C GLU A 93 12.49 -8.77 0.20
N ALA A 94 11.88 -9.09 1.34
CA ALA A 94 10.43 -9.22 1.43
C ALA A 94 9.79 -7.83 1.24
N ILE A 95 8.80 -7.74 0.36
CA ILE A 95 8.11 -6.49 0.04
C ILE A 95 6.64 -6.61 0.40
N LYS A 96 6.11 -5.56 1.03
CA LYS A 96 4.68 -5.29 1.07
C LYS A 96 4.37 -4.16 0.09
N PHE A 97 3.17 -4.14 -0.46
CA PHE A 97 2.72 -3.11 -1.38
C PHE A 97 1.23 -2.87 -1.14
N ASP A 98 0.71 -1.79 -1.70
CA ASP A 98 -0.70 -1.50 -1.67
C ASP A 98 -1.34 -2.08 -2.93
N LEU A 99 -2.43 -2.82 -2.75
CA LEU A 99 -3.23 -3.37 -3.82
C LEU A 99 -4.63 -2.76 -3.77
N TYR A 100 -5.14 -2.41 -4.93
CA TYR A 100 -6.54 -2.06 -5.11
C TYR A 100 -7.14 -2.89 -6.23
N VAL A 101 -8.43 -3.16 -6.12
CA VAL A 101 -9.20 -3.90 -7.11
C VAL A 101 -10.40 -3.09 -7.56
N SER A 102 -10.78 -3.25 -8.82
CA SER A 102 -11.90 -2.55 -9.42
C SER A 102 -12.72 -3.51 -10.27
N THR A 103 -14.03 -3.54 -10.06
CA THR A 103 -14.96 -4.33 -10.88
C THR A 103 -15.41 -3.60 -12.14
N ASP A 104 -15.25 -2.27 -12.18
CA ASP A 104 -15.73 -1.39 -13.26
C ASP A 104 -14.60 -0.63 -13.99
N GLY A 105 -13.37 -0.66 -13.45
CA GLY A 105 -12.21 0.06 -13.97
C GLY A 105 -12.11 1.52 -13.51
N GLU A 106 -13.09 2.02 -12.76
CA GLU A 106 -13.21 3.44 -12.37
C GLU A 106 -13.13 3.64 -10.87
N ARG A 107 -13.66 2.71 -10.07
CA ARG A 107 -13.58 2.73 -8.60
C ARG A 107 -12.71 1.59 -8.09
N PHE A 108 -11.71 1.95 -7.30
CA PHE A 108 -10.69 1.05 -6.78
C PHE A 108 -10.86 0.87 -5.28
N GLU A 109 -11.21 -0.33 -4.85
CA GLU A 109 -11.32 -0.74 -3.46
C GLU A 109 -9.98 -1.28 -2.97
N TYR A 110 -9.51 -0.85 -1.80
CA TYR A 110 -8.29 -1.37 -1.21
C TYR A 110 -8.46 -2.85 -0.89
N ALA A 111 -7.56 -3.66 -1.43
CA ALA A 111 -7.38 -5.05 -1.09
C ALA A 111 -6.05 -5.16 -0.34
N SER A 112 -6.11 -5.55 0.94
CA SER A 112 -4.90 -5.88 1.70
C SER A 112 -4.08 -6.93 0.95
N THR A 113 -2.76 -6.90 1.11
CA THR A 113 -1.91 -8.01 0.71
C THR A 113 -1.06 -8.47 1.87
N CYS A 114 -0.77 -9.77 1.88
CA CYS A 114 0.38 -10.27 2.61
C CYS A 114 1.68 -9.78 1.95
N GLY A 115 2.73 -9.64 2.77
CA GLY A 115 4.08 -9.45 2.26
C GLY A 115 4.52 -10.58 1.34
N VAL A 116 5.14 -10.23 0.22
CA VAL A 116 5.74 -11.17 -0.74
C VAL A 116 7.21 -11.37 -0.37
N THR A 117 7.51 -12.55 0.14
CA THR A 117 8.88 -12.98 0.45
C THR A 117 9.61 -13.38 -0.85
N PRO A 118 10.92 -13.14 -0.97
CA PRO A 118 11.69 -13.58 -2.14
C PRO A 118 11.48 -15.06 -2.45
N GLY A 119 11.16 -15.36 -3.71
CA GLY A 119 10.91 -16.74 -4.17
C GLY A 119 9.56 -17.34 -3.76
N VAL A 120 8.71 -16.62 -3.02
CA VAL A 120 7.36 -17.06 -2.63
C VAL A 120 6.33 -16.13 -3.27
N SER A 121 5.31 -16.69 -3.91
CA SER A 121 4.20 -15.90 -4.46
C SER A 121 3.10 -15.70 -3.41
N SER A 122 2.49 -14.51 -3.41
CA SER A 122 1.21 -14.27 -2.74
C SER A 122 0.06 -14.54 -3.70
N PHE A 123 -1.08 -14.93 -3.15
CA PHE A 123 -2.30 -15.21 -3.91
C PHE A 123 -3.46 -14.48 -3.24
N GLU A 124 -4.15 -13.65 -4.02
CA GLU A 124 -5.38 -12.99 -3.60
C GLU A 124 -6.53 -13.52 -4.46
N MET A 125 -7.67 -13.84 -3.85
CA MET A 125 -8.82 -14.47 -4.52
C MET A 125 -10.12 -13.71 -4.23
N TRP A 126 -10.95 -13.56 -5.26
CA TRP A 126 -12.26 -12.92 -5.17
C TRP A 126 -13.32 -13.79 -5.86
N GLU A 127 -14.45 -14.01 -5.20
CA GLU A 127 -15.66 -14.67 -5.75
C GLU A 127 -16.49 -13.72 -6.62
N ARG A 128 -15.80 -12.94 -7.45
CA ARG A 128 -16.38 -12.00 -8.41
C ARG A 128 -15.36 -11.68 -9.49
N PRO A 129 -15.79 -11.25 -10.69
CA PRO A 129 -14.88 -10.74 -11.69
C PRO A 129 -14.27 -9.41 -11.22
N ILE A 130 -12.94 -9.30 -11.30
CA ILE A 130 -12.23 -8.02 -11.16
C ILE A 130 -11.86 -7.53 -12.55
N ALA A 131 -12.19 -6.29 -12.91
CA ALA A 131 -11.83 -5.72 -14.21
C ALA A 131 -10.40 -5.19 -14.23
N ALA A 132 -9.98 -4.52 -13.16
CA ALA A 132 -8.66 -3.92 -13.05
C ALA A 132 -8.09 -4.03 -11.64
N PHE A 133 -6.76 -4.02 -11.58
CA PHE A 133 -5.94 -3.97 -10.38
C PHE A 133 -5.10 -2.69 -10.43
N ALA A 134 -4.80 -2.14 -9.26
CA ALA A 134 -3.76 -1.12 -9.11
C ALA A 134 -2.78 -1.56 -8.02
N MET A 135 -1.49 -1.64 -8.37
CA MET A 135 -0.41 -2.08 -7.49
C MET A 135 0.61 -0.95 -7.35
N GLY A 136 0.99 -0.60 -6.12
CA GLY A 136 1.91 0.52 -5.88
C GLY A 136 2.39 0.61 -4.44
N ASN A 137 3.14 1.69 -4.14
CA ASN A 137 3.67 1.97 -2.81
C ASN A 137 4.41 0.78 -2.14
N PRO A 138 5.39 0.16 -2.81
CA PRO A 138 6.14 -0.94 -2.24
C PRO A 138 6.99 -0.46 -1.05
N ARG A 139 7.13 -1.34 -0.06
CA ARG A 139 7.90 -1.12 1.17
C ARG A 139 8.59 -2.41 1.60
N VAL A 140 9.85 -2.29 2.01
CA VAL A 140 10.61 -3.43 2.56
C VAL A 140 10.03 -3.81 3.92
N LEU A 141 9.75 -5.10 4.10
CA LEU A 141 9.35 -5.65 5.38
C LEU A 141 10.59 -5.94 6.25
N PRO A 142 10.52 -5.70 7.57
CA PRO A 142 11.57 -6.13 8.50
C PRO A 142 11.80 -7.64 8.41
N LYS A 143 13.07 -8.07 8.49
CA LYS A 143 13.44 -9.49 8.44
C LYS A 143 12.67 -10.29 9.49
N GLY A 144 12.16 -11.47 9.09
CA GLY A 144 11.42 -12.38 9.98
C GLY A 144 9.99 -11.96 10.29
N ARG A 145 9.47 -10.89 9.67
CA ARG A 145 8.08 -10.46 9.83
C ARG A 145 7.25 -10.78 8.59
N MET A 146 6.22 -11.60 8.78
CA MET A 146 5.09 -11.67 7.86
C MET A 146 4.08 -10.60 8.26
N ASP A 147 3.61 -9.81 7.31
CA ASP A 147 2.69 -8.69 7.55
C ASP A 147 1.53 -8.75 6.55
N CYS A 148 0.40 -9.27 6.99
CA CYS A 148 -0.87 -9.25 6.28
C CYS A 148 -1.78 -8.26 7.02
N ASP A 149 -2.48 -7.36 6.30
CA ASP A 149 -3.50 -6.50 6.94
C ASP A 149 -4.87 -7.20 6.97
#